data_AF-A0A914YRX1-F1
#
_entry.id   AF-A0A914YRX1-F1
#
_cell.length_a   1.000
_cell.length_b   1.000
_cell.length_c   1.000
_cell.angle_alpha   90.00
_cell.angle_beta   90.00
_cell.angle_gamma   90.00
#
_symmetry.space_group_name_H-M   'P 1'
#
loop_
_entity.id
_entity.type
_entity.pdbx_description
1 polymer ?
#
loop_
_entity_poly.entity_id
_entity_poly.type
_entity_poly.pdbx_seq_one_letter_code
_entity_poly.pdbx_strand_id
1 'polypeptide(L)'
;MYDMHIFRPDKSVPQSVLSPFRLLKNVRHSARPTIVHCSAGIGRTGSVVALELCYQQLLSENKLSVLESVKALRSQRMHAVQTELQYLYLYKCLLTFSQKSRTNTKL
;
A
#
# COMPACT_ATOMS: atom_id res chain seq x y z
N MET A 1 -11.51 -34.04 -0.90
CA MET A 1 -11.31 -33.50 0.46
C MET A 1 -9.93 -33.94 0.94
N TYR A 2 -8.90 -33.15 0.66
CA TYR A 2 -7.62 -33.13 1.37
C TYR A 2 -7.12 -31.70 1.26
N ASP A 3 -7.58 -30.87 2.19
CA ASP A 3 -7.09 -29.51 2.37
C ASP A 3 -5.87 -29.57 3.28
N MET A 4 -4.69 -29.36 2.68
CA MET A 4 -3.42 -29.28 3.39
C MET A 4 -3.13 -27.81 3.67
N HIS A 5 -3.70 -27.30 4.76
CA HIS A 5 -3.27 -26.03 5.35
C HIS A 5 -1.87 -26.21 5.95
N ILE A 6 -0.88 -25.39 5.55
CA ILE A 6 0.15 -24.74 6.41
C ILE A 6 1.07 -23.83 5.55
N PHE A 7 0.87 -22.52 5.73
CA PHE A 7 1.87 -21.45 5.72
C PHE A 7 2.63 -21.09 4.42
N ARG A 8 1.91 -20.63 3.38
CA ARG A 8 2.42 -19.47 2.62
C ARG A 8 2.00 -18.21 3.36
N PRO A 9 2.86 -17.20 3.55
CA PRO A 9 2.47 -16.02 4.31
C PRO A 9 1.72 -15.06 3.37
N ASP A 10 0.58 -15.50 2.81
CA ASP A 10 -0.24 -14.70 1.89
C ASP A 10 -0.84 -13.45 2.57
N LYS A 11 -0.85 -13.47 3.90
CA LYS A 11 -1.25 -12.39 4.80
C LYS A 11 -0.07 -11.57 5.36
N SER A 12 1.17 -11.91 5.01
CA SER A 12 2.32 -11.14 5.46
C SER A 12 2.45 -9.83 4.73
N VAL A 13 3.24 -8.96 5.32
CA VAL A 13 3.63 -7.67 4.78
C VAL A 13 5.11 -7.74 4.39
N PRO A 14 5.55 -7.00 3.36
CA PRO A 14 6.95 -6.94 3.01
C PRO A 14 7.78 -6.44 4.19
N GLN A 15 8.96 -7.04 4.42
CA GLN A 15 9.88 -6.58 5.47
C GLN A 15 10.44 -5.18 5.16
N SER A 16 10.68 -4.90 3.88
CA SER A 16 11.11 -3.58 3.43
C SER A 16 9.93 -2.63 3.30
N VAL A 17 10.03 -1.47 3.95
CA VAL A 17 9.07 -0.36 3.81
C VAL A 17 9.33 0.50 2.57
N LEU A 18 10.50 0.33 1.92
CA LEU A 18 10.92 1.13 0.77
C LEU A 18 10.62 0.46 -0.57
N SER A 19 10.50 -0.86 -0.60
CA SER A 19 10.26 -1.59 -1.85
C SER A 19 8.96 -1.16 -2.56
N PRO A 20 7.82 -0.89 -1.87
CA PRO A 20 6.61 -0.44 -2.55
C PRO A 20 6.81 0.92 -3.22
N PHE A 21 7.51 1.85 -2.57
CA PHE A 21 7.77 3.17 -3.14
C PHE A 21 8.66 3.12 -4.39
N ARG A 22 9.65 2.20 -4.42
CA ARG A 22 10.48 2.00 -5.62
C ARG A 22 9.64 1.48 -6.79
N LEU A 23 8.75 0.52 -6.53
CA LEU A 23 7.83 0.00 -7.53
C LEU A 23 6.92 1.11 -8.06
N LEU A 24 6.29 1.87 -7.17
CA LEU A 24 5.38 2.95 -7.51
C LEU A 24 6.07 4.07 -8.29
N LYS A 25 7.34 4.38 -7.99
CA LYS A 25 8.13 5.35 -8.76
C LYS A 25 8.19 4.99 -10.24
N ASN A 26 8.46 3.72 -10.57
CA ASN A 26 8.54 3.27 -11.95
C ASN A 26 7.17 3.28 -12.64
N VAL A 27 6.12 2.92 -11.89
CA VAL A 27 4.74 2.84 -12.39
C VAL A 27 4.18 4.22 -12.77
N ARG A 28 4.49 5.28 -12.00
CA ARG A 28 3.97 6.64 -12.23
C ARG A 28 4.40 7.27 -13.55
N HIS A 29 5.46 6.78 -14.17
CA HIS A 29 5.91 7.28 -15.47
C HIS A 29 5.07 6.75 -16.65
N SER A 30 4.15 5.80 -16.40
CA SER A 30 3.25 5.26 -17.43
C SER A 30 2.02 6.15 -17.62
N ALA A 31 1.73 6.54 -18.87
CA ALA A 31 0.48 7.20 -19.26
C ALA A 31 -0.72 6.22 -19.36
N ARG A 32 -0.48 4.92 -19.19
CA ARG A 32 -1.51 3.87 -19.30
C ARG A 32 -1.93 3.36 -17.92
N PRO A 33 -3.19 2.90 -17.76
CA PRO A 33 -3.63 2.24 -16.54
C PRO A 33 -2.70 1.08 -16.16
N THR A 34 -2.29 1.04 -14.90
CA THR A 34 -1.41 -0.02 -14.40
C THR A 34 -2.21 -1.14 -13.76
N ILE A 35 -1.94 -2.36 -14.19
CA ILE A 35 -2.54 -3.56 -13.60
C ILE A 35 -1.68 -4.01 -12.42
N VAL A 36 -2.27 -4.08 -11.24
CA VAL A 36 -1.65 -4.62 -10.04
C VAL A 36 -2.44 -5.84 -9.58
N HIS A 37 -1.79 -6.99 -9.45
CA HIS A 37 -2.45 -8.21 -8.98
C HIS A 37 -1.56 -8.96 -7.97
N CYS A 38 -2.20 -9.84 -7.22
CA CYS A 38 -1.52 -10.83 -6.38
C CYS A 38 -2.11 -12.21 -6.69
N SER A 39 -2.67 -12.90 -5.69
CA SER A 39 -3.50 -14.09 -5.89
C SER A 39 -4.97 -13.66 -6.08
N ALA A 40 -5.69 -13.33 -5.00
CA ALA A 40 -7.07 -12.85 -5.06
C ALA A 40 -7.22 -11.35 -5.46
N GLY A 41 -6.11 -10.61 -5.56
CA GLY A 41 -6.12 -9.19 -5.93
C GLY A 41 -6.73 -8.26 -4.87
N ILE A 42 -6.72 -8.64 -3.58
CA ILE A 42 -7.31 -7.86 -2.48
C ILE A 42 -6.32 -7.50 -1.36
N GLY A 43 -5.39 -8.40 -1.00
CA GLY A 43 -4.44 -8.18 0.09
C GLY A 43 -3.28 -7.27 -0.31
N ARG A 44 -2.18 -7.86 -0.79
CA ARG A 44 -0.99 -7.10 -1.26
C ARG A 44 -1.31 -6.07 -2.34
N THR A 45 -2.19 -6.41 -3.28
CA THR A 45 -2.70 -5.47 -4.28
C THR A 45 -3.38 -4.28 -3.63
N GLY A 46 -4.32 -4.51 -2.71
CA GLY A 46 -5.00 -3.44 -2.00
C GLY A 46 -4.04 -2.59 -1.17
N SER A 47 -3.02 -3.19 -0.55
CA SER A 47 -1.99 -2.45 0.19
C SER A 47 -1.16 -1.53 -0.71
N VAL A 48 -0.70 -1.99 -1.87
CA VAL A 48 0.08 -1.14 -2.78
C VAL A 48 -0.76 -0.01 -3.35
N VAL A 49 -2.01 -0.29 -3.74
CA VAL A 49 -2.94 0.73 -4.27
C VAL A 49 -3.32 1.73 -3.18
N ALA A 50 -3.66 1.27 -1.97
CA ALA A 50 -3.96 2.15 -0.84
C ALA A 50 -2.76 3.04 -0.45
N LEU A 51 -1.55 2.48 -0.51
CA LEU A 51 -0.33 3.24 -0.25
C LEU A 51 -0.13 4.35 -1.29
N GLU A 52 -0.36 4.07 -2.57
CA GLU A 52 -0.30 5.08 -3.63
C GLU A 52 -1.32 6.19 -3.41
N LEU A 53 -2.57 5.85 -3.11
CA LEU A 53 -3.62 6.84 -2.82
C LEU A 53 -3.23 7.75 -1.65
N CYS A 54 -2.79 7.14 -0.54
CA CYS A 54 -2.34 7.88 0.65
C CYS A 54 -1.12 8.74 0.37
N TYR A 55 -0.18 8.23 -0.44
CA TYR A 55 1.02 8.97 -0.81
C TYR A 55 0.69 10.20 -1.66
N GLN A 56 -0.21 10.08 -2.63
CA GLN A 56 -0.64 11.22 -3.45
C GLN A 56 -1.35 12.28 -2.61
N GLN A 57 -2.21 11.88 -1.65
CA GLN A 57 -2.83 12.80 -0.70
C GLN A 57 -1.80 13.54 0.15
N LEU A 58 -0.74 12.85 0.58
CA LEU A 58 0.36 13.44 1.34
C LEU A 58 1.15 14.47 0.53
N LEU A 59 1.34 14.24 -0.78
CA LEU A 59 2.00 15.19 -1.67
C LEU A 59 1.12 16.38 -2.04
N SER A 60 -0.20 16.19 -2.15
CA SER A 60 -1.13 17.24 -2.55
C SER A 60 -1.53 18.17 -1.39
N GLU A 61 -0.77 18.20 -0.29
CA GLU A 61 -1.05 18.94 0.95
C GLU A 61 -2.45 18.71 1.56
N ASN A 62 -3.12 17.63 1.16
CA ASN A 62 -4.43 17.26 1.70
C ASN A 62 -4.28 16.56 3.05
N LYS A 63 -5.30 16.69 3.91
CA LYS A 63 -5.37 15.92 5.15
C LYS A 63 -5.35 14.42 4.82
N LEU A 64 -4.27 13.74 5.17
CA LEU A 64 -4.12 12.31 5.01
C LEU A 64 -5.02 11.56 6.01
N SER A 65 -5.95 10.76 5.49
CA SER A 65 -6.72 9.79 6.29
C SER A 65 -6.63 8.41 5.66
N VAL A 66 -5.81 7.54 6.25
CA VAL A 66 -5.65 6.15 5.80
C VAL A 66 -6.98 5.39 5.88
N LEU A 67 -7.79 5.66 6.90
CA LEU A 67 -9.10 5.04 7.08
C LEU A 67 -10.03 5.37 5.90
N GLU A 68 -10.14 6.65 5.56
CA GLU A 68 -11.03 7.08 4.47
C GLU A 68 -10.51 6.60 3.11
N SER A 69 -9.20 6.58 2.90
CA SER A 69 -8.59 6.02 1.69
C SER A 69 -8.86 4.52 1.54
N VAL A 70 -8.78 3.75 2.63
CA VAL A 70 -9.10 2.31 2.59
C VAL A 70 -10.60 2.07 2.43
N LYS A 71 -11.47 2.87 3.06
CA LYS A 71 -12.93 2.80 2.85
C LYS A 71 -13.30 3.10 1.40
N ALA A 72 -12.76 4.15 0.82
CA ALA A 72 -12.95 4.51 -0.59
C ALA A 72 -12.42 3.42 -1.53
N LEU A 73 -11.30 2.79 -1.20
CA LEU A 73 -10.80 1.65 -1.97
C LEU A 73 -11.74 0.45 -1.87
N ARG A 74 -12.30 0.17 -0.69
CA ARG A 74 -13.23 -0.95 -0.47
C ARG A 74 -14.57 -0.78 -1.17
N SER A 75 -15.01 0.44 -1.46
CA SER A 75 -16.21 0.67 -2.29
C SER A 75 -15.99 0.30 -3.76
N GLN A 76 -14.74 0.34 -4.23
CA GLN A 76 -14.37 -0.06 -5.60
C GLN A 76 -13.90 -1.52 -5.69
N ARG A 77 -13.25 -2.04 -4.64
CA ARG A 77 -12.75 -3.42 -4.56
C ARG A 77 -12.99 -3.98 -3.16
N MET A 78 -14.02 -4.80 -3.03
CA MET A 78 -14.39 -5.44 -1.78
C MET A 78 -13.19 -6.16 -1.13
N HIS A 79 -13.08 -6.04 0.19
CA HIS A 79 -12.00 -6.64 1.00
C HIS A 79 -10.57 -6.16 0.68
N ALA A 80 -10.39 -5.04 -0.03
CA ALA A 80 -9.08 -4.42 -0.18
C ALA A 80 -8.43 -4.14 1.19
N VAL A 81 -7.13 -4.43 1.30
CA VAL A 81 -6.37 -4.44 2.57
C VAL A 81 -7.03 -5.43 3.54
N GLN A 82 -6.69 -6.71 3.36
CA GLN A 82 -7.43 -7.83 3.92
C GLN A 82 -7.12 -8.05 5.41
N THR A 83 -5.93 -7.67 5.88
CA THR A 83 -5.48 -7.94 7.25
C THR A 83 -5.09 -6.66 7.98
N GLU A 84 -5.17 -6.71 9.31
CA GLU A 84 -4.71 -5.63 10.18
C GLU A 84 -3.22 -5.35 9.97
N LEU A 85 -2.39 -6.39 9.83
CA LEU A 85 -0.96 -6.22 9.55
C LEU A 85 -0.72 -5.41 8.26
N GLN A 86 -1.49 -5.67 7.21
CA GLN A 86 -1.42 -4.89 5.97
C GLN A 86 -1.84 -3.44 6.17
N TYR A 87 -2.84 -3.19 7.01
CA TYR A 87 -3.28 -1.85 7.38
C TYR A 87 -2.18 -1.11 8.19
N LEU A 88 -1.62 -1.73 9.22
CA LEU A 88 -0.49 -1.21 10.00
C LEU A 88 0.74 -0.96 9.13
N TYR A 89 0.98 -1.81 8.13
CA TYR A 89 2.08 -1.62 7.19
C TYR A 89 1.93 -0.35 6.35
N LEU A 90 0.71 0.05 5.99
CA LEU A 90 0.47 1.35 5.33
C LEU A 90 0.97 2.50 6.20
N TYR A 91 0.58 2.52 7.48
CA TYR A 91 1.05 3.54 8.43
C TYR A 91 2.58 3.51 8.55
N LYS A 92 3.18 2.34 8.70
CA LYS A 92 4.64 2.21 8.80
C LYS A 92 5.36 2.81 7.59
N CYS A 93 4.86 2.53 6.38
CA CYS A 93 5.42 3.07 5.14
C CYS A 93 5.28 4.59 5.06
N LEU A 94 4.09 5.12 5.35
CA LEU A 94 3.78 6.55 5.30
C LEU A 94 4.58 7.35 6.34
N LEU A 95 4.69 6.84 7.57
CA LEU A 95 5.50 7.44 8.63
C LEU A 95 6.98 7.46 8.25
N THR A 96 7.51 6.35 7.73
CA THR A 96 8.90 6.29 7.27
C THR A 96 9.17 7.31 6.17
N PHE A 97 8.24 7.46 5.22
CA PHE A 97 8.37 8.45 4.15
C PHE A 97 8.32 9.88 4.70
N SER A 98 7.38 10.19 5.59
CA SER A 98 7.26 11.51 6.22
C SER A 98 8.47 11.88 7.10
N GLN A 99 9.06 10.91 7.80
CA GLN A 99 10.30 11.13 8.54
C GLN A 99 11.46 11.42 7.58
N LYS A 100 11.56 10.65 6.49
CA LYS A 100 12.63 10.81 5.51
C LYS A 100 12.54 12.14 4.77
N SER A 101 11.34 12.61 4.44
CA SER A 101 11.14 13.94 3.81
C SER A 101 11.59 15.08 4.72
N ARG A 102 11.35 14.98 6.04
CA ARG A 102 11.84 15.97 7.03
C ARG A 102 13.36 15.97 7.19
N THR A 103 14.00 14.80 7.10
CA THR A 103 15.46 14.70 7.22
C THR A 103 16.21 15.16 5.96
N ASN A 104 15.56 15.20 4.80
CA ASN A 104 16.18 15.58 3.52
C ASN A 104 16.10 17.10 3.24
N THR A 105 15.85 17.93 4.27
CA THR A 105 15.80 19.40 4.18
C THR A 105 17.11 20.06 4.65
N LYS A 106 18.19 19.31 4.88
CA LYS A 106 19.52 19.88 5.15
C LYS A 106 20.62 19.12 4.41
N LEU A 107 20.87 19.54 3.17
CA LEU A 107 22.16 19.84 2.52
C LEU A 107 21.98 19.84 0.99
#